data_AF-H2XXV9-F1
#
_entry.id   AF-H2XXV9-F1
#
_cell.length_a   1.000
_cell.length_b   1.000
_cell.length_c   1.000
_cell.angle_alpha   90.00
_cell.angle_beta   90.00
_cell.angle_gamma   90.00
#
_symmetry.space_group_name_H-M   'P 1'
#
loop_
_entity.id
_entity.type
_entity.pdbx_description
1 polymer ?
#
loop_
_entity_poly.entity_id
_entity_poly.type
_entity_poly.pdbx_seq_one_letter_code
_entity_poly.pdbx_strand_id
1 'polypeptide(L)'
;MTEMWEYWCGKMDSSTPVSDKAEDNGGQVENTQSCEVKQTKQVFQYNSMQEVKQAIEDFEKATHSKYVFFQKKYKKDILSSFLHWSNEGIPYIIKSFAKYECEYGKDRCKNRNLKTKKTANHHMLGSKKRNCKAFIFVREIITYPDYKHEFKKHVQIKSQKDKVSRKLRSVGFLSVPRQITCFIVGFPTSDEHSGHQFDQLDKMNSDDLDELDSRVVEHLGVLIDQRVPFKQLLPELKLYVVNVLFKDKTPPVPNNRHFFPTKKTFFKYNCLLRQKKGKKRKNTNKQNRKKTEAQTTPEAPSTPEDPATAETLFPIGDPAYVTFDHEIVCAFHEGGVCDHVHEIQDAATDVYLIQPDYNAV
;
A
#
# COMPACT_ATOMS: atom_id res chain seq x y z
N MET A 1 -10.07 -19.08 -23.20
CA MET A 1 -9.76 -17.97 -22.25
C MET A 1 -9.03 -16.84 -23.00
N THR A 2 -9.47 -16.53 -24.22
CA THR A 2 -8.64 -15.85 -25.24
C THR A 2 -9.39 -14.69 -25.92
N GLU A 3 -10.73 -14.73 -25.90
CA GLU A 3 -11.63 -13.83 -26.65
C GLU A 3 -11.84 -12.45 -25.99
N MET A 4 -11.29 -12.22 -24.79
CA MET A 4 -11.48 -10.97 -24.04
C MET A 4 -10.42 -9.88 -24.36
N TRP A 5 -9.63 -10.06 -25.42
CA TRP A 5 -8.47 -9.20 -25.74
C TRP A 5 -8.63 -8.33 -27.00
N GLU A 6 -9.41 -8.74 -27.99
CA GLU A 6 -9.59 -7.96 -29.23
C GLU A 6 -10.42 -6.67 -28.99
N TYR A 7 -11.22 -6.64 -27.92
CA TYR A 7 -12.03 -5.49 -27.51
C TYR A 7 -11.25 -4.36 -26.82
N TRP A 8 -9.91 -4.45 -26.74
CA TRP A 8 -9.08 -3.59 -25.88
C TRP A 8 -8.05 -2.72 -26.60
N CYS A 9 -7.81 -2.94 -27.90
CA CYS A 9 -7.17 -1.93 -28.75
C CYS A 9 -8.24 -0.98 -29.26
N GLY A 10 -8.77 -0.15 -28.36
CA GLY A 10 -9.73 0.90 -28.75
C GLY A 10 -9.12 1.80 -29.81
N LYS A 11 -9.91 2.15 -30.83
CA LYS A 11 -9.61 3.27 -31.72
C LYS A 11 -9.42 4.51 -30.85
N MET A 12 -8.21 5.05 -30.84
CA MET A 12 -8.01 6.46 -30.52
C MET A 12 -8.42 7.23 -31.78
N ASP A 13 -9.69 7.61 -31.87
CA ASP A 13 -10.18 8.46 -32.95
C ASP A 13 -9.65 9.89 -32.73
N SER A 14 -8.43 10.15 -33.22
CA SER A 14 -7.80 11.46 -33.22
C SER A 14 -8.35 12.33 -34.35
N SER A 15 -9.57 12.86 -34.17
CA SER A 15 -10.17 13.81 -35.11
C SER A 15 -11.10 14.79 -34.41
N THR A 16 -10.58 15.95 -34.05
CA THR A 16 -11.37 17.18 -33.86
C THR A 16 -11.61 17.81 -35.24
N PRO A 17 -12.83 17.83 -35.79
CA PRO A 17 -13.13 18.62 -36.97
C PRO A 17 -13.20 20.10 -36.59
N VAL A 18 -12.42 20.93 -37.27
CA VAL A 18 -12.72 22.36 -37.35
C VAL A 18 -13.90 22.51 -38.31
N SER A 19 -14.99 23.12 -37.86
CA SER A 19 -16.17 23.39 -38.69
C SER A 19 -16.51 24.87 -38.62
N ASP A 20 -16.28 25.57 -39.72
CA ASP A 20 -16.80 26.90 -39.97
C ASP A 20 -18.30 26.88 -40.33
N LYS A 21 -18.94 28.04 -40.22
CA LYS A 21 -20.39 28.23 -40.16
C LYS A 21 -21.13 28.00 -41.49
N ALA A 22 -22.39 27.57 -41.38
CA ALA A 22 -23.51 28.08 -42.18
C ALA A 22 -24.83 27.91 -41.41
N GLU A 23 -25.76 28.86 -41.56
CA GLU A 23 -27.10 28.85 -40.95
C GLU A 23 -28.12 28.30 -41.96
N ASP A 24 -29.12 27.52 -41.51
CA ASP A 24 -30.52 27.66 -41.96
C ASP A 24 -31.51 26.99 -40.98
N ASN A 25 -32.80 27.34 -41.10
CA ASN A 25 -33.88 27.00 -40.17
C ASN A 25 -34.65 25.72 -40.57
N GLY A 26 -35.17 25.01 -39.57
CA GLY A 26 -36.18 23.96 -39.80
C GLY A 26 -36.52 23.18 -38.52
N GLY A 27 -37.69 23.42 -37.94
CA GLY A 27 -38.08 22.81 -36.66
C GLY A 27 -38.40 21.32 -36.77
N GLN A 28 -37.88 20.52 -35.83
CA GLN A 28 -38.31 19.15 -35.56
C GLN A 28 -38.34 18.87 -34.06
N VAL A 29 -39.23 17.95 -33.65
CA VAL A 29 -39.44 17.57 -32.24
C VAL A 29 -38.25 16.77 -31.73
N GLU A 30 -37.49 17.34 -30.80
CA GLU A 30 -36.34 16.67 -30.18
C GLU A 30 -36.80 15.54 -29.24
N ASN A 31 -36.84 14.32 -29.76
CA ASN A 31 -36.75 13.13 -28.91
C ASN A 31 -35.30 12.99 -28.43
N THR A 32 -34.97 13.63 -27.31
CA THR A 32 -33.61 13.68 -26.74
C THR A 32 -33.18 12.31 -26.18
N GLN A 33 -32.96 11.34 -27.07
CA GLN A 33 -32.35 10.07 -26.75
C GLN A 33 -30.88 10.30 -26.42
N SER A 34 -30.63 10.60 -25.14
CA SER A 34 -29.29 10.80 -24.56
C SER A 34 -28.40 9.60 -24.88
N CYS A 35 -27.54 9.77 -25.89
CA CYS A 35 -26.49 8.82 -26.21
C CYS A 35 -25.45 8.88 -25.08
N GLU A 36 -25.59 8.00 -24.08
CA GLU A 36 -24.62 7.84 -23.00
C GLU A 36 -23.22 7.60 -23.60
N VAL A 37 -22.37 8.63 -23.51
CA VAL A 37 -20.96 8.56 -23.94
C VAL A 37 -20.25 7.61 -22.98
N LYS A 38 -20.15 6.35 -23.38
CA LYS A 38 -19.46 5.29 -22.61
C LYS A 38 -18.02 5.73 -22.35
N GLN A 39 -17.73 6.09 -21.10
CA GLN A 39 -16.40 6.51 -20.69
C GLN A 39 -15.42 5.36 -20.98
N THR A 40 -14.49 5.60 -21.92
CA THR A 40 -13.45 4.63 -22.23
C THR A 40 -12.44 4.58 -21.09
N LYS A 41 -11.96 3.39 -20.76
CA LYS A 41 -10.94 3.21 -19.71
C LYS A 41 -9.71 4.04 -20.05
N GLN A 42 -9.26 4.85 -19.09
CA GLN A 42 -8.06 5.64 -19.25
C GLN A 42 -6.82 4.74 -19.12
N VAL A 43 -6.00 4.72 -20.17
CA VAL A 43 -4.77 3.93 -20.25
C VAL A 43 -3.61 4.87 -20.51
N PHE A 44 -2.63 4.84 -19.62
CA PHE A 44 -1.45 5.72 -19.64
C PHE A 44 -0.17 4.90 -19.73
N GLN A 45 0.88 5.51 -20.26
CA GLN A 45 2.21 4.93 -20.36
C GLN A 45 3.20 5.74 -19.50
N TYR A 46 4.00 5.02 -18.72
CA TYR A 46 5.03 5.58 -17.85
C TYR A 46 6.39 4.93 -18.14
N ASN A 47 7.47 5.63 -17.86
CA ASN A 47 8.83 5.16 -18.12
C ASN A 47 9.42 4.41 -16.92
N SER A 48 8.97 4.71 -15.70
CA SER A 48 9.46 4.08 -14.47
C SER A 48 8.35 3.52 -13.57
N MET A 49 8.69 2.51 -12.77
CA MET A 49 7.79 1.98 -11.73
C MET A 49 7.55 3.00 -10.59
N GLN A 50 8.39 4.04 -10.47
CA GLN A 50 8.19 5.14 -9.52
C GLN A 50 7.05 6.06 -9.98
N GLU A 51 7.06 6.48 -11.25
CA GLU A 51 5.94 7.21 -11.87
C GLU A 51 4.62 6.44 -11.76
N VAL A 52 4.64 5.12 -11.99
CA VAL A 52 3.46 4.26 -11.83
C VAL A 52 2.91 4.31 -10.41
N LYS A 53 3.77 4.25 -9.38
CA LYS A 53 3.34 4.33 -7.98
C LYS A 53 2.73 5.70 -7.68
N GLN A 54 3.41 6.77 -8.09
CA GLN A 54 2.93 8.14 -7.92
C GLN A 54 1.56 8.33 -8.58
N ALA A 55 1.39 7.88 -9.82
CA ALA A 55 0.11 7.95 -10.53
C ALA A 55 -1.00 7.11 -9.87
N ILE A 56 -0.67 5.99 -9.25
CA ILE A 56 -1.64 5.21 -8.45
C ILE A 56 -2.03 6.00 -7.18
N GLU A 57 -1.07 6.55 -6.44
CA GLU A 57 -1.34 7.36 -5.25
C GLU A 57 -2.15 8.62 -5.58
N ASP A 58 -1.90 9.26 -6.72
CA ASP A 58 -2.61 10.47 -7.14
C ASP A 58 -4.02 10.14 -7.65
N PHE A 59 -4.21 9.00 -8.32
CA PHE A 59 -5.54 8.47 -8.64
C PHE A 59 -6.34 8.09 -7.39
N GLU A 60 -5.69 7.46 -6.41
CA GLU A 60 -6.27 7.12 -5.10
C GLU A 60 -6.77 8.36 -4.38
N LYS A 61 -5.94 9.41 -4.29
CA LYS A 61 -6.33 10.73 -3.74
C LYS A 61 -7.51 11.33 -4.52
N ALA A 62 -7.41 11.42 -5.85
CA ALA A 62 -8.40 12.08 -6.69
C ALA A 62 -9.78 11.41 -6.71
N THR A 63 -9.83 10.09 -6.49
CA THR A 63 -11.08 9.31 -6.48
C THR A 63 -11.52 8.87 -5.08
N HIS A 64 -10.82 9.33 -4.03
CA HIS A 64 -10.96 8.85 -2.65
C HIS A 64 -11.00 7.31 -2.56
N SER A 65 -10.19 6.67 -3.40
CA SER A 65 -10.08 5.22 -3.48
C SER A 65 -8.75 4.75 -2.91
N LYS A 66 -8.66 3.44 -2.70
CA LYS A 66 -7.44 2.80 -2.23
C LYS A 66 -7.36 1.42 -2.85
N TYR A 67 -6.17 1.02 -3.29
CA TYR A 67 -5.94 -0.23 -3.99
C TYR A 67 -4.91 -1.07 -3.26
N VAL A 68 -5.27 -2.33 -3.04
CA VAL A 68 -4.34 -3.32 -2.49
C VAL A 68 -3.79 -4.19 -3.61
N PHE A 69 -2.51 -4.52 -3.50
CA PHE A 69 -1.87 -5.45 -4.41
C PHE A 69 -2.54 -6.83 -4.33
N PHE A 70 -3.12 -7.29 -5.44
CA PHE A 70 -3.86 -8.57 -5.51
C PHE A 70 -2.98 -9.70 -6.04
N GLN A 71 -2.29 -9.47 -7.15
CA GLN A 71 -1.48 -10.50 -7.80
C GLN A 71 -0.43 -9.88 -8.72
N LYS A 72 0.80 -10.42 -8.72
CA LYS A 72 1.77 -10.26 -9.81
C LYS A 72 1.99 -11.60 -10.50
N LYS A 73 1.90 -11.59 -11.82
CA LYS A 73 2.27 -12.69 -12.70
C LYS A 73 3.52 -12.27 -13.46
N TYR A 74 4.63 -12.93 -13.17
CA TYR A 74 5.78 -12.96 -14.05
C TYR A 74 5.55 -14.05 -15.10
N LYS A 75 5.89 -13.79 -16.36
CA LYS A 75 6.05 -14.90 -17.30
C LYS A 75 7.34 -15.64 -16.93
N LYS A 76 7.23 -16.95 -16.68
CA LYS A 76 8.38 -17.78 -16.28
C LYS A 76 9.50 -17.76 -17.32
N ASP A 77 9.13 -17.64 -18.60
CA ASP A 77 10.07 -17.52 -19.70
C ASP A 77 9.64 -16.36 -20.62
N ILE A 78 10.57 -15.43 -20.85
CA ILE A 78 10.39 -14.30 -21.75
C ILE A 78 10.38 -14.77 -23.21
N LEU A 79 11.15 -15.81 -23.56
CA LEU A 79 11.26 -16.35 -24.92
C LEU A 79 9.94 -16.98 -25.41
N SER A 80 9.20 -17.65 -24.51
CA SER A 80 7.84 -18.14 -24.74
C SER A 80 6.79 -17.05 -24.99
N SER A 81 7.13 -15.75 -24.84
CA SER A 81 6.15 -14.68 -24.98
C SER A 81 5.55 -14.57 -26.39
N PHE A 82 4.25 -14.28 -26.42
CA PHE A 82 3.60 -13.72 -27.60
C PHE A 82 4.11 -12.30 -27.86
N LEU A 83 4.34 -12.01 -29.14
CA LEU A 83 4.69 -10.68 -29.62
C LEU A 83 3.40 -9.92 -29.95
N HIS A 84 3.25 -8.75 -29.34
CA HIS A 84 2.15 -7.83 -29.55
C HIS A 84 2.61 -6.63 -30.38
N TRP A 85 1.69 -5.79 -30.82
CA TRP A 85 1.93 -4.67 -31.72
C TRP A 85 1.19 -3.44 -31.23
N SER A 86 1.87 -2.29 -31.11
CA SER A 86 1.22 -1.02 -30.80
C SER A 86 0.44 -0.49 -32.01
N ASN A 87 -0.39 0.52 -31.78
CA ASN A 87 -1.11 1.23 -32.86
C ASN A 87 -0.14 1.89 -33.86
N GLU A 88 1.04 2.31 -33.39
CA GLU A 88 2.15 2.82 -34.23
C GLU A 88 2.92 1.73 -35.01
N GLY A 89 2.55 0.46 -34.86
CA GLY A 89 3.27 -0.65 -35.47
C GLY A 89 4.63 -0.97 -34.84
N ILE A 90 4.85 -0.57 -33.57
CA ILE A 90 6.03 -0.97 -32.79
C ILE A 90 5.73 -2.33 -32.15
N PRO A 91 6.56 -3.36 -32.38
CA PRO A 91 6.40 -4.66 -31.71
C PRO A 91 6.84 -4.59 -30.24
N TYR A 92 6.12 -5.29 -29.37
CA TYR A 92 6.40 -5.34 -27.94
C TYR A 92 6.03 -6.68 -27.30
N ILE A 93 6.67 -7.01 -26.17
CA ILE A 93 6.32 -8.16 -25.33
C ILE A 93 5.92 -7.71 -23.93
N ILE A 94 4.95 -8.40 -23.31
CA ILE A 94 4.59 -8.18 -21.91
C ILE A 94 5.53 -9.01 -21.03
N LYS A 95 6.38 -8.36 -20.23
CA LYS A 95 7.36 -8.96 -19.30
C LYS A 95 6.71 -9.38 -17.98
N SER A 96 5.97 -8.46 -17.34
CA SER A 96 5.23 -8.75 -16.11
C SER A 96 3.86 -8.08 -16.08
N PHE A 97 2.94 -8.64 -15.30
CA PHE A 97 1.59 -8.13 -15.10
C PHE A 97 1.30 -8.07 -13.60
N ALA A 98 1.05 -6.88 -13.07
CA ALA A 98 0.53 -6.69 -11.72
C ALA A 98 -0.94 -6.25 -11.79
N LYS A 99 -1.74 -6.73 -10.85
CA LYS A 99 -3.13 -6.33 -10.64
C LYS A 99 -3.28 -5.86 -9.20
N TYR A 100 -3.88 -4.69 -9.05
CA TYR A 100 -4.30 -4.11 -7.78
C TYR A 100 -5.82 -4.08 -7.77
N GLU A 101 -6.44 -4.46 -6.66
CA GLU A 101 -7.89 -4.42 -6.50
C GLU A 101 -8.29 -3.36 -5.49
N CYS A 102 -9.44 -2.71 -5.72
CA CYS A 102 -9.95 -1.70 -4.81
C CYS A 102 -10.09 -2.31 -3.41
N GLU A 103 -9.60 -1.65 -2.35
CA GLU A 103 -9.61 -2.15 -0.97
C GLU A 103 -11.02 -2.18 -0.39
N TYR A 104 -11.82 -1.16 -0.69
CA TYR A 104 -13.27 -1.15 -0.45
C TYR A 104 -13.97 -2.29 -1.20
N GLY A 105 -13.30 -2.78 -2.26
CA GLY A 105 -13.46 -4.10 -2.85
C GLY A 105 -12.98 -5.24 -1.94
N LYS A 106 -13.84 -6.18 -1.62
CA LYS A 106 -14.40 -7.03 -2.67
C LYS A 106 -14.27 -8.55 -2.35
N ASP A 107 -13.26 -8.92 -1.53
CA ASP A 107 -12.83 -10.23 -0.98
C ASP A 107 -13.46 -11.51 -1.54
N ARG A 108 -12.63 -12.25 -2.26
CA ARG A 108 -12.98 -13.49 -2.94
C ARG A 108 -12.75 -14.74 -2.08
N CYS A 109 -12.02 -14.67 -0.96
CA CYS A 109 -11.50 -15.83 -0.25
C CYS A 109 -12.46 -16.47 0.76
N LYS A 110 -13.56 -15.80 1.14
CA LYS A 110 -14.50 -16.31 2.17
C LYS A 110 -14.98 -17.75 1.97
N ASN A 111 -15.32 -18.16 0.75
CA ASN A 111 -15.83 -19.52 0.52
C ASN A 111 -14.75 -20.60 0.58
N ARG A 112 -13.47 -20.25 0.37
CA ARG A 112 -12.36 -21.21 0.48
C ARG A 112 -12.07 -21.49 1.95
N ASN A 113 -12.03 -20.45 2.77
CA ASN A 113 -11.77 -20.55 4.21
C ASN A 113 -12.97 -21.11 5.01
N LEU A 114 -14.21 -21.03 4.48
CA LEU A 114 -15.36 -21.68 5.09
C LEU A 114 -15.32 -23.22 5.04
N LYS A 115 -14.63 -23.82 4.05
CA LYS A 115 -14.48 -25.29 3.98
C LYS A 115 -13.43 -25.82 4.95
N THR A 116 -12.39 -25.04 5.25
CA THR A 116 -11.35 -25.40 6.24
C THR A 116 -11.78 -25.15 7.70
N LYS A 117 -12.89 -24.45 7.93
CA LYS A 117 -13.35 -24.03 9.28
C LYS A 117 -14.06 -25.10 10.11
N LYS A 118 -14.06 -26.37 9.70
CA LYS A 118 -14.65 -27.46 10.52
C LYS A 118 -13.81 -27.90 11.72
N THR A 119 -12.56 -27.44 11.86
CA THR A 119 -11.61 -27.95 12.88
C THR A 119 -10.89 -26.90 13.73
N ALA A 120 -11.15 -25.59 13.58
CA ALA A 120 -10.45 -24.57 14.35
C ALA A 120 -11.35 -23.39 14.78
N ASN A 121 -11.41 -23.13 16.09
CA ASN A 121 -12.28 -22.15 16.77
C ASN A 121 -11.85 -20.67 16.61
N HIS A 122 -11.17 -20.30 15.52
CA HIS A 122 -10.77 -18.91 15.29
C HIS A 122 -11.92 -18.07 14.73
N HIS A 123 -12.54 -17.31 15.65
CA HIS A 123 -13.49 -16.22 15.42
C HIS A 123 -12.86 -14.99 14.71
N MET A 124 -12.13 -15.20 13.61
CA MET A 124 -11.78 -14.10 12.72
C MET A 124 -13.03 -13.58 12.02
N LEU A 125 -13.43 -12.36 12.38
CA LEU A 125 -14.50 -11.57 11.75
C LEU A 125 -14.13 -11.22 10.31
N GLY A 126 -14.33 -12.17 9.38
CA GLY A 126 -13.99 -11.98 7.98
C GLY A 126 -14.69 -10.75 7.38
N SER A 127 -13.89 -9.80 6.88
CA SER A 127 -14.38 -8.51 6.36
C SER A 127 -15.44 -8.67 5.26
N LYS A 128 -16.51 -7.86 5.30
CA LYS A 128 -17.69 -8.02 4.42
C LYS A 128 -17.44 -7.46 3.04
N LYS A 129 -16.90 -8.30 2.16
CA LYS A 129 -16.38 -7.87 0.87
C LYS A 129 -16.85 -8.88 -0.23
N ARG A 130 -17.62 -8.43 -1.27
CA ARG A 130 -18.15 -9.25 -2.40
C ARG A 130 -18.43 -8.64 -3.81
N ASN A 131 -18.77 -7.36 -3.98
CA ASN A 131 -19.18 -6.73 -5.27
C ASN A 131 -18.09 -6.13 -6.22
N CYS A 132 -17.32 -5.11 -5.80
CA CYS A 132 -16.55 -4.16 -6.65
C CYS A 132 -15.79 -4.78 -7.83
N LYS A 133 -15.94 -4.20 -9.02
CA LYS A 133 -15.25 -4.65 -10.25
C LYS A 133 -13.98 -3.84 -10.56
N ALA A 134 -13.81 -2.65 -10.00
CA ALA A 134 -12.67 -1.79 -10.24
C ALA A 134 -11.33 -2.46 -9.87
N PHE A 135 -10.38 -2.39 -10.80
CA PHE A 135 -8.99 -2.80 -10.60
C PHE A 135 -8.07 -1.91 -11.42
N ILE A 136 -6.92 -1.56 -10.83
CA ILE A 136 -5.79 -1.03 -11.58
C ILE A 136 -4.97 -2.22 -12.06
N PHE A 137 -4.55 -2.20 -13.32
CA PHE A 137 -3.56 -3.15 -13.82
C PHE A 137 -2.33 -2.40 -14.31
N VAL A 138 -1.17 -3.01 -14.10
CA VAL A 138 0.14 -2.51 -14.53
C VAL A 138 0.79 -3.59 -15.38
N ARG A 139 1.14 -3.27 -16.62
CA ARG A 139 1.87 -4.13 -17.55
C ARG A 139 3.25 -3.53 -17.77
N GLU A 140 4.26 -4.22 -17.28
CA GLU A 140 5.64 -3.97 -17.68
C GLU A 140 5.84 -4.58 -19.08
N ILE A 141 6.13 -3.75 -20.06
CA ILE A 141 6.36 -4.17 -21.44
C ILE A 141 7.77 -3.81 -21.90
N ILE A 142 8.33 -4.61 -22.80
CA ILE A 142 9.55 -4.30 -23.54
C ILE A 142 9.14 -4.01 -24.99
N THR A 143 9.52 -2.84 -25.50
CA THR A 143 9.25 -2.39 -26.87
C THR A 143 10.53 -2.42 -27.70
N TYR A 144 10.39 -2.67 -29.01
CA TYR A 144 11.50 -2.82 -29.95
C TYR A 144 11.39 -1.76 -31.09
N PRO A 145 11.78 -0.50 -30.84
CA PRO A 145 11.59 0.61 -31.78
C PRO A 145 12.30 0.41 -33.12
N ASP A 146 13.47 -0.24 -33.16
CA ASP A 146 14.21 -0.53 -34.41
C ASP A 146 13.49 -1.53 -35.33
N TYR A 147 12.40 -2.13 -34.84
CA TYR A 147 11.52 -3.04 -35.58
C TYR A 147 10.13 -2.42 -35.87
N LYS A 148 9.97 -1.10 -35.67
CA LYS A 148 8.78 -0.33 -36.08
C LYS A 148 8.54 -0.50 -37.58
N HIS A 149 7.30 -0.75 -37.97
CA HIS A 149 6.95 -0.93 -39.38
C HIS A 149 5.74 -0.08 -39.78
N GLU A 150 5.90 0.73 -40.83
CA GLU A 150 4.82 1.52 -41.42
C GLU A 150 3.91 0.62 -42.26
N PHE A 151 2.74 0.27 -41.71
CA PHE A 151 1.77 -0.59 -42.38
C PHE A 151 0.97 0.13 -43.48
N LYS A 152 1.63 0.48 -44.59
CA LYS A 152 1.03 1.24 -45.72
C LYS A 152 -0.08 0.53 -46.48
N LYS A 153 -0.21 -0.81 -46.38
CA LYS A 153 -1.25 -1.60 -47.06
C LYS A 153 -1.77 -2.74 -46.18
N HIS A 154 -3.07 -2.77 -45.90
CA HIS A 154 -3.72 -3.78 -45.05
C HIS A 154 -3.40 -5.23 -45.43
N VAL A 155 -3.35 -5.53 -46.73
CA VAL A 155 -3.12 -6.89 -47.28
C VAL A 155 -1.76 -7.48 -46.86
N GLN A 156 -0.73 -6.66 -46.62
CA GLN A 156 0.62 -7.15 -46.31
C GLN A 156 0.94 -7.17 -44.81
N ILE A 157 0.07 -6.63 -43.94
CA ILE A 157 0.33 -6.46 -42.51
C ILE A 157 0.72 -7.78 -41.84
N LYS A 158 -0.07 -8.85 -42.04
CA LYS A 158 0.16 -10.15 -41.39
C LYS A 158 1.53 -10.73 -41.75
N SER A 159 1.86 -10.80 -43.04
CA SER A 159 3.14 -11.34 -43.53
C SER A 159 4.35 -10.58 -42.96
N GLN A 160 4.28 -9.25 -42.89
CA GLN A 160 5.36 -8.43 -42.31
C GLN A 160 5.47 -8.64 -40.80
N LYS A 161 4.35 -8.68 -40.07
CA LYS A 161 4.33 -8.99 -38.63
C LYS A 161 4.93 -10.37 -38.34
N ASP A 162 4.64 -11.37 -39.16
CA ASP A 162 5.18 -12.74 -39.03
C ASP A 162 6.69 -12.82 -39.37
N LYS A 163 7.18 -12.00 -40.30
CA LYS A 163 8.62 -11.88 -40.60
C LYS A 163 9.37 -11.23 -39.43
N VAL A 164 8.88 -10.11 -38.91
CA VAL A 164 9.47 -9.42 -37.75
C VAL A 164 9.42 -10.29 -36.49
N SER A 165 8.31 -10.99 -36.25
CA SER A 165 8.18 -11.92 -35.12
C SER A 165 9.20 -13.06 -35.20
N ARG A 166 9.40 -13.66 -36.38
CA ARG A 166 10.45 -14.67 -36.58
C ARG A 166 11.86 -14.10 -36.34
N LYS A 167 12.17 -12.92 -36.88
CA LYS A 167 13.47 -12.26 -36.69
C LYS A 167 13.76 -11.92 -35.22
N LEU A 168 12.79 -11.37 -34.49
CA LEU A 168 12.94 -11.09 -33.05
C LEU A 168 13.12 -12.37 -32.23
N ARG A 169 12.43 -13.46 -32.57
CA ARG A 169 12.61 -14.76 -31.91
C ARG A 169 13.96 -15.40 -32.22
N SER A 170 14.46 -15.30 -33.45
CA SER A 170 15.75 -15.89 -33.83
C SER A 170 16.96 -15.14 -33.25
N VAL A 171 16.85 -13.82 -33.09
CA VAL A 171 17.87 -13.00 -32.38
C VAL A 171 17.79 -13.22 -30.86
N GLY A 172 16.58 -13.49 -30.35
CA GLY A 172 16.28 -13.55 -28.93
C GLY A 172 15.87 -12.18 -28.39
N PHE A 173 14.75 -12.14 -27.66
CA PHE A 173 14.12 -10.90 -27.20
C PHE A 173 15.00 -10.02 -26.29
N LEU A 174 15.97 -10.61 -25.60
CA LEU A 174 16.91 -9.91 -24.70
C LEU A 174 18.22 -9.51 -25.39
N SER A 175 18.51 -10.07 -26.56
CA SER A 175 19.73 -9.80 -27.34
C SER A 175 19.61 -8.58 -28.26
N VAL A 176 18.43 -7.95 -28.32
CA VAL A 176 18.17 -6.77 -29.15
C VAL A 176 18.79 -5.54 -28.48
N PRO A 177 19.77 -4.85 -29.10
CA PRO A 177 20.52 -3.77 -28.42
C PRO A 177 19.65 -2.62 -27.92
N ARG A 178 18.67 -2.20 -28.73
CA ARG A 178 17.77 -1.09 -28.41
C ARG A 178 16.40 -1.60 -27.99
N GLN A 179 16.30 -1.99 -26.73
CA GLN A 179 15.03 -2.32 -26.07
C GLN A 179 14.63 -1.21 -25.10
N ILE A 180 13.37 -0.79 -25.12
CA ILE A 180 12.84 0.21 -24.18
C ILE A 180 11.79 -0.46 -23.29
N THR A 181 12.03 -0.48 -21.98
CA THR A 181 11.05 -0.95 -21.00
C THR A 181 10.15 0.22 -20.61
N CYS A 182 8.84 0.02 -20.65
CA CYS A 182 7.86 0.98 -20.15
C CYS A 182 6.69 0.27 -19.47
N PHE A 183 5.85 1.03 -18.77
CA PHE A 183 4.74 0.54 -17.97
C PHE A 183 3.43 1.07 -18.53
N ILE A 184 2.56 0.18 -18.99
CA ILE A 184 1.18 0.52 -19.33
C ILE A 184 0.31 0.31 -18.09
N VAL A 185 -0.28 1.39 -17.60
CA VAL A 185 -1.24 1.37 -16.49
C VAL A 185 -2.61 1.69 -17.07
N GLY A 186 -3.65 0.99 -16.63
CA GLY A 186 -5.01 1.46 -16.87
C GLY A 186 -5.79 1.53 -15.58
N PHE A 187 -6.47 2.65 -15.43
CA PHE A 187 -7.31 2.96 -14.29
C PHE A 187 -8.77 2.58 -14.61
N PRO A 188 -9.54 2.13 -13.60
CA PRO A 188 -10.96 1.89 -13.77
C PRO A 188 -11.74 3.20 -13.91
N THR A 189 -12.87 3.16 -14.59
CA THR A 189 -13.81 4.29 -14.61
C THR A 189 -14.69 4.28 -13.36
N SER A 190 -15.34 5.41 -13.06
CA SER A 190 -16.26 5.56 -11.92
C SER A 190 -17.39 4.53 -11.92
N ASP A 191 -17.79 3.99 -13.08
CA ASP A 191 -18.84 2.97 -13.17
C ASP A 191 -18.37 1.58 -12.72
N GLU A 192 -17.07 1.27 -12.84
CA GLU A 192 -16.52 -0.02 -12.41
C GLU A 192 -16.48 -0.16 -10.88
N HIS A 193 -16.56 0.96 -10.19
CA HIS A 193 -16.70 1.09 -8.74
C HIS A 193 -18.10 0.68 -8.20
N SER A 194 -18.94 0.11 -9.07
CA SER A 194 -20.21 -0.54 -8.72
C SER A 194 -20.20 -1.35 -7.41
N GLY A 195 -21.29 -1.19 -6.64
CA GLY A 195 -21.58 -2.05 -5.49
C GLY A 195 -20.85 -1.70 -4.20
N HIS A 196 -20.20 -0.55 -4.09
CA HIS A 196 -20.04 0.18 -2.83
C HIS A 196 -20.19 1.69 -3.09
N GLN A 197 -20.76 2.41 -2.14
CA GLN A 197 -20.90 3.86 -2.25
C GLN A 197 -19.58 4.51 -1.81
N PHE A 198 -18.89 5.15 -2.76
CA PHE A 198 -17.82 6.10 -2.46
C PHE A 198 -18.38 7.32 -1.72
N ASP A 199 -19.48 7.85 -2.23
CA ASP A 199 -19.97 9.20 -1.89
C ASP A 199 -20.46 9.39 -0.46
N GLN A 200 -20.77 8.32 0.28
CA GLN A 200 -21.35 8.40 1.62
C GLN A 200 -20.39 8.04 2.77
N LEU A 201 -19.35 7.24 2.51
CA LEU A 201 -18.45 6.77 3.57
C LEU A 201 -17.11 7.49 3.57
N ASP A 202 -16.50 7.77 2.42
CA ASP A 202 -15.19 8.43 2.40
C ASP A 202 -15.31 9.96 2.49
N LYS A 203 -16.37 10.60 1.96
CA LYS A 203 -16.67 12.01 2.31
C LYS A 203 -16.82 12.25 3.83
N MET A 204 -17.24 11.23 4.60
CA MET A 204 -17.30 11.29 6.06
C MET A 204 -16.02 10.83 6.80
N ASN A 205 -14.97 10.40 6.10
CA ASN A 205 -13.77 9.79 6.72
C ASN A 205 -12.41 10.18 6.10
N SER A 206 -12.34 10.67 4.86
CA SER A 206 -11.11 11.14 4.20
C SER A 206 -10.91 12.64 4.34
N ASP A 207 -12.00 13.42 4.23
CA ASP A 207 -11.93 14.88 4.21
C ASP A 207 -12.45 15.46 5.55
N ASP A 208 -13.56 14.93 6.08
CA ASP A 208 -14.10 15.26 7.40
C ASP A 208 -13.66 14.29 8.52
N LEU A 209 -12.39 13.88 8.48
CA LEU A 209 -11.64 13.89 9.73
C LEU A 209 -11.36 15.35 10.04
N ASP A 210 -12.38 16.04 10.56
CA ASP A 210 -12.22 17.32 11.24
C ASP A 210 -10.96 17.20 12.11
N GLU A 211 -9.87 17.82 11.67
CA GLU A 211 -8.58 17.67 12.34
C GLU A 211 -8.74 18.37 13.68
N LEU A 212 -9.01 17.59 14.73
CA LEU A 212 -9.47 18.09 16.02
C LEU A 212 -8.64 19.31 16.41
N ASP A 213 -9.32 20.39 16.78
CA ASP A 213 -8.67 21.65 17.14
C ASP A 213 -7.45 21.34 18.01
N SER A 214 -6.29 21.86 17.64
CA SER A 214 -5.01 21.46 18.23
C SER A 214 -5.00 21.60 19.76
N ARG A 215 -5.78 22.55 20.30
CA ARG A 215 -5.98 22.80 21.73
C ARG A 215 -6.85 21.73 22.38
N VAL A 216 -7.87 21.24 21.68
CA VAL A 216 -8.69 20.08 22.09
C VAL A 216 -7.82 18.82 22.10
N VAL A 217 -6.95 18.60 21.12
CA VAL A 217 -6.01 17.46 21.09
C VAL A 217 -4.99 17.53 22.23
N GLU A 218 -4.46 18.72 22.51
CA GLU A 218 -3.52 18.95 23.60
C GLU A 218 -4.16 18.68 24.97
N HIS A 219 -5.34 19.25 25.23
CA HIS A 219 -6.07 19.01 26.47
C HIS A 219 -6.50 17.55 26.63
N LEU A 220 -6.87 16.87 25.52
CA LEU A 220 -7.10 15.43 25.52
C LEU A 220 -5.86 14.63 25.96
N GLY A 221 -4.67 15.07 25.56
CA GLY A 221 -3.40 14.52 26.01
C GLY A 221 -3.19 14.66 27.52
N VAL A 222 -3.52 15.83 28.08
CA VAL A 222 -3.46 16.09 29.53
C VAL A 222 -4.42 15.18 30.30
N LEU A 223 -5.68 15.05 29.88
CA LEU A 223 -6.66 14.16 30.52
C LEU A 223 -6.24 12.68 30.48
N ILE A 224 -5.63 12.23 29.38
CA ILE A 224 -5.07 10.88 29.25
C ILE A 224 -3.90 10.67 30.21
N ASP A 225 -3.01 11.66 30.36
CA ASP A 225 -1.83 11.57 31.22
C ASP A 225 -2.19 11.65 32.71
N GLN A 226 -3.25 12.37 33.06
CA GLN A 226 -3.91 12.35 34.37
C GLN A 226 -4.70 11.04 34.63
N ARG A 227 -4.76 10.13 33.66
CA ARG A 227 -5.49 8.84 33.71
C ARG A 227 -7.00 8.98 33.98
N VAL A 228 -7.61 10.08 33.52
CA VAL A 228 -9.07 10.29 33.62
C VAL A 228 -9.81 9.11 32.96
N PRO A 229 -10.76 8.44 33.63
CA PRO A 229 -11.43 7.28 33.08
C PRO A 229 -12.26 7.67 31.84
N PHE A 230 -12.25 6.81 30.82
CA PHE A 230 -12.84 7.10 29.50
C PHE A 230 -14.32 7.54 29.54
N LYS A 231 -15.08 7.13 30.57
CA LYS A 231 -16.48 7.56 30.78
C LYS A 231 -16.60 9.07 31.09
N GLN A 232 -15.63 9.65 31.80
CA GLN A 232 -15.58 11.07 32.17
C GLN A 232 -14.87 11.93 31.12
N LEU A 233 -13.96 11.33 30.35
CA LEU A 233 -13.07 12.04 29.43
C LEU A 233 -13.82 12.86 28.34
N LEU A 234 -14.95 12.37 27.82
CA LEU A 234 -15.79 13.14 26.88
C LEU A 234 -16.58 14.29 27.58
N PRO A 235 -17.23 14.09 28.73
CA PRO A 235 -17.75 15.18 29.57
C PRO A 235 -16.71 16.28 29.89
N GLU A 236 -15.52 15.91 30.36
CA GLU A 236 -14.44 16.87 30.69
C GLU A 236 -14.02 17.68 29.47
N LEU A 237 -13.82 17.02 28.32
CA LEU A 237 -13.48 17.69 27.08
C LEU A 237 -14.58 18.64 26.61
N LYS A 238 -15.86 18.28 26.81
CA LYS A 238 -17.00 19.16 26.53
C LYS A 238 -16.99 20.40 27.43
N LEU A 239 -16.68 20.23 28.72
CA LEU A 239 -16.53 21.35 29.67
C LEU A 239 -15.36 22.25 29.27
N TYR A 240 -14.22 21.69 28.87
CA TYR A 240 -13.08 22.45 28.37
C TYR A 240 -13.42 23.28 27.12
N VAL A 241 -14.10 22.70 26.13
CA VAL A 241 -14.54 23.44 24.93
C VAL A 241 -15.45 24.60 25.31
N VAL A 242 -16.49 24.36 26.11
CA VAL A 242 -17.49 25.40 26.45
C VAL A 242 -16.90 26.46 27.38
N ASN A 243 -16.24 26.05 28.46
CA ASN A 243 -15.85 26.96 29.56
C ASN A 243 -14.47 27.60 29.38
N VAL A 244 -13.59 27.02 28.53
CA VAL A 244 -12.21 27.50 28.33
C VAL A 244 -11.99 28.00 26.91
N LEU A 245 -12.32 27.21 25.88
CA LEU A 245 -12.09 27.64 24.49
C LEU A 245 -13.10 28.69 23.98
N PHE A 246 -14.35 28.63 24.47
CA PHE A 246 -15.45 29.50 24.02
C PHE A 246 -16.09 30.31 25.16
N LYS A 247 -15.36 30.57 26.25
CA LYS A 247 -15.87 31.26 27.45
C LYS A 247 -16.67 32.54 27.15
N ASP A 248 -16.13 33.39 26.28
CA ASP A 248 -16.68 34.70 25.93
C ASP A 248 -17.34 34.70 24.54
N LYS A 249 -17.70 33.53 24.01
CA LYS A 249 -18.25 33.33 22.65
C LYS A 249 -19.44 32.35 22.69
N THR A 250 -20.24 32.34 21.62
CA THR A 250 -21.23 31.27 21.45
C THR A 250 -20.52 29.92 21.28
N PRO A 251 -20.81 28.91 22.12
CA PRO A 251 -20.12 27.62 22.03
C PRO A 251 -20.51 26.88 20.74
N PRO A 252 -19.60 26.09 20.14
CA PRO A 252 -19.90 25.32 18.95
C PRO A 252 -21.02 24.29 19.19
N VAL A 253 -21.76 23.98 18.13
CA VAL A 253 -22.84 22.98 18.18
C VAL A 253 -22.27 21.61 18.58
N PRO A 254 -22.88 20.85 19.51
CA PRO A 254 -22.36 19.55 19.99
C PRO A 254 -22.13 18.47 18.91
N ASN A 255 -22.67 18.66 17.70
CA ASN A 255 -22.52 17.75 16.57
C ASN A 255 -21.27 18.07 15.70
N ASN A 256 -20.59 19.19 15.95
CA ASN A 256 -19.36 19.58 15.26
C ASN A 256 -18.19 18.71 15.80
N ARG A 257 -17.61 17.85 14.95
CA ARG A 257 -16.62 16.85 15.36
C ARG A 257 -15.24 17.45 15.58
N HIS A 258 -14.95 18.63 15.01
CA HIS A 258 -13.72 19.41 15.22
C HIS A 258 -13.49 19.80 16.68
N PHE A 259 -14.56 20.02 17.43
CA PHE A 259 -14.51 20.32 18.87
C PHE A 259 -15.02 19.18 19.75
N PHE A 260 -15.98 18.38 19.27
CA PHE A 260 -16.61 17.30 20.05
C PHE A 260 -16.33 15.92 19.41
N PRO A 261 -15.17 15.30 19.68
CA PRO A 261 -14.82 14.00 19.13
C PRO A 261 -15.79 12.88 19.54
N THR A 262 -16.05 11.97 18.61
CA THR A 262 -16.77 10.73 18.92
C THR A 262 -15.87 9.74 19.66
N LYS A 263 -16.47 8.72 20.31
CA LYS A 263 -15.73 7.59 20.89
C LYS A 263 -14.78 6.93 19.89
N LYS A 264 -15.17 6.81 18.61
CA LYS A 264 -14.31 6.25 17.54
C LYS A 264 -13.11 7.14 17.25
N THR A 265 -13.34 8.45 17.16
CA THR A 265 -12.29 9.47 16.99
C THR A 265 -11.25 9.35 18.11
N PHE A 266 -11.71 9.26 19.37
CA PHE A 266 -10.82 9.13 20.53
C PHE A 266 -9.89 7.90 20.47
N PHE A 267 -10.41 6.71 20.13
CA PHE A 267 -9.57 5.51 20.05
C PHE A 267 -8.44 5.65 19.02
N LYS A 268 -8.73 6.30 17.87
CA LYS A 268 -7.72 6.61 16.83
C LYS A 268 -6.64 7.54 17.38
N TYR A 269 -7.01 8.64 18.03
CA TYR A 269 -6.04 9.59 18.62
C TYR A 269 -5.21 8.99 19.75
N ASN A 270 -5.80 8.20 20.65
CA ASN A 270 -5.06 7.54 21.75
C ASN A 270 -4.00 6.58 21.21
N CYS A 271 -4.32 5.82 20.15
CA CYS A 271 -3.35 4.98 19.44
C CYS A 271 -2.17 5.81 18.89
N LEU A 272 -2.45 6.92 18.21
CA LEU A 272 -1.42 7.83 17.65
C LEU A 272 -0.55 8.48 18.75
N LEU A 273 -1.15 8.91 19.87
CA LEU A 273 -0.43 9.48 21.01
C LEU A 273 0.52 8.46 21.66
N ARG A 274 0.08 7.21 21.85
CA ARG A 274 0.93 6.11 22.33
C ARG A 274 2.11 5.85 21.40
N GLN A 275 1.88 5.80 20.08
CA GLN A 275 2.95 5.64 19.09
C GLN A 275 3.96 6.80 19.13
N LYS A 276 3.51 8.06 19.22
CA LYS A 276 4.39 9.24 19.36
C LYS A 276 5.26 9.17 20.64
N LYS A 277 4.68 8.78 21.78
CA LYS A 277 5.42 8.61 23.05
C LYS A 277 6.43 7.45 22.99
N GLY A 278 6.08 6.34 22.35
CA GLY A 278 7.00 5.22 22.09
C GLY A 278 8.22 5.62 21.25
N LYS A 279 8.02 6.41 20.19
CA LYS A 279 9.11 6.95 19.36
C LYS A 279 10.02 7.91 20.14
N LYS A 280 9.46 8.82 20.96
CA LYS A 280 10.28 9.72 21.82
C LYS A 280 11.18 8.92 22.77
N ARG A 281 10.65 7.90 23.46
CA ARG A 281 11.44 7.02 24.36
C ARG A 281 12.59 6.31 23.66
N LYS A 282 12.40 5.83 22.42
CA LYS A 282 13.49 5.19 21.63
C LYS A 282 14.59 6.20 21.26
N ASN A 283 14.23 7.44 20.91
CA ASN A 283 15.21 8.47 20.57
C ASN A 283 16.02 8.95 21.79
N THR A 284 15.38 9.18 22.94
CA THR A 284 16.11 9.57 24.17
C THR A 284 17.05 8.47 24.64
N ASN A 285 16.63 7.19 24.56
CA ASN A 285 17.51 6.08 24.93
C ASN A 285 18.73 5.97 23.98
N LYS A 286 18.53 6.19 22.66
CA LYS A 286 19.62 6.24 21.68
C LYS A 286 20.58 7.42 21.89
N GLN A 287 20.10 8.58 22.34
CA GLN A 287 20.94 9.72 22.69
C GLN A 287 21.73 9.48 23.98
N ASN A 288 21.10 8.90 25.01
CA ASN A 288 21.78 8.58 26.27
C ASN A 288 22.90 7.55 26.05
N ARG A 289 22.63 6.48 25.29
CA ARG A 289 23.64 5.45 24.98
C ARG A 289 24.86 6.03 24.25
N LYS A 290 24.65 6.89 23.25
CA LYS A 290 25.74 7.63 22.59
C LYS A 290 26.53 8.57 23.51
N LYS A 291 25.89 9.10 24.56
CA LYS A 291 26.56 9.95 25.55
C LYS A 291 27.41 9.13 26.52
N THR A 292 26.95 7.94 26.91
CA THR A 292 27.73 7.00 27.72
C THR A 292 28.94 6.47 26.96
N GLU A 293 28.76 6.07 25.69
CA GLU A 293 29.85 5.59 24.81
C GLU A 293 30.93 6.67 24.54
N ALA A 294 30.61 7.96 24.72
CA ALA A 294 31.55 9.08 24.56
C ALA A 294 32.32 9.49 25.83
N GLN A 295 32.06 8.86 26.98
CA GLN A 295 32.78 9.13 28.24
C GLN A 295 33.69 7.96 28.70
N THR A 296 33.69 6.84 27.98
CA THR A 296 34.67 5.76 28.20
C THR A 296 35.92 6.03 27.36
N THR A 297 36.77 6.94 27.85
CA THR A 297 38.14 7.06 27.34
C THR A 297 38.89 5.76 27.68
N PRO A 298 39.54 5.08 26.71
CA PRO A 298 40.38 3.94 27.02
C PRO A 298 41.65 4.41 27.73
N GLU A 299 41.81 4.04 28.99
CA GLU A 299 43.12 4.11 29.64
C GLU A 299 44.07 3.14 28.92
N ALA A 300 45.30 3.60 28.69
CA ALA A 300 46.27 2.86 27.88
C ALA A 300 46.78 1.62 28.64
N PRO A 301 46.77 0.42 28.03
CA PRO A 301 47.29 -0.78 28.68
C PRO A 301 48.82 -0.75 28.71
N SER A 302 49.40 -0.69 29.91
CA SER A 302 50.82 -0.95 30.15
C SER A 302 51.08 -2.45 30.32
N THR A 303 51.74 -3.06 29.34
CA THR A 303 52.47 -4.35 29.44
C THR A 303 53.91 -4.11 29.94
N PRO A 304 54.73 -5.14 30.29
CA PRO A 304 54.52 -6.60 30.26
C PRO A 304 54.51 -7.22 31.70
N GLU A 305 54.37 -8.53 31.97
CA GLU A 305 55.26 -9.67 31.65
C GLU A 305 54.55 -11.04 31.63
N ASP A 306 54.91 -11.85 30.63
CA ASP A 306 55.12 -13.31 30.54
C ASP A 306 54.19 -14.39 31.16
N PRO A 307 54.16 -15.61 30.57
CA PRO A 307 53.01 -16.51 30.68
C PRO A 307 53.19 -17.66 31.68
N ALA A 308 52.18 -17.89 32.51
CA ALA A 308 52.01 -19.12 33.28
C ALA A 308 50.76 -19.87 32.83
N THR A 309 50.96 -21.08 32.29
CA THR A 309 49.91 -21.96 31.76
C THR A 309 48.96 -22.42 32.87
N ALA A 310 47.67 -22.05 32.79
CA ALA A 310 46.62 -22.60 33.62
C ALA A 310 45.34 -22.78 32.80
N GLU A 311 45.08 -24.02 32.38
CA GLU A 311 43.80 -24.42 31.75
C GLU A 311 42.67 -24.31 32.77
N THR A 312 42.11 -23.11 32.92
CA THR A 312 40.88 -22.90 33.68
C THR A 312 39.70 -23.27 32.78
N LEU A 313 39.19 -24.49 32.95
CA LEU A 313 37.89 -24.89 32.40
C LEU A 313 36.80 -24.01 33.03
N PHE A 314 36.45 -22.92 32.37
CA PHE A 314 35.23 -22.19 32.67
C PHE A 314 34.04 -23.14 32.45
N PRO A 315 33.08 -23.22 33.39
CA PRO A 315 31.83 -23.90 33.10
C PRO A 315 31.17 -23.17 31.94
N ILE A 316 30.88 -23.90 30.86
CA ILE A 316 30.10 -23.38 29.74
C ILE A 316 28.72 -23.04 30.31
N GLY A 317 28.48 -21.75 30.56
CA GLY A 317 27.17 -21.27 30.99
C GLY A 317 26.15 -21.58 29.90
N ASP A 318 25.06 -22.25 30.26
CA ASP A 318 24.05 -22.63 29.28
C ASP A 318 23.54 -21.39 28.54
N PRO A 319 23.60 -21.35 27.20
CA PRO A 319 23.17 -20.20 26.41
C PRO A 319 21.71 -19.87 26.70
N ALA A 320 21.44 -18.60 27.04
CA ALA A 320 20.10 -18.12 27.32
C ALA A 320 19.29 -18.06 26.02
N TYR A 321 18.43 -19.07 25.81
CA TYR A 321 17.51 -19.14 24.69
C TYR A 321 16.20 -18.41 24.99
N VAL A 322 15.72 -17.62 24.02
CA VAL A 322 14.33 -17.18 24.01
C VAL A 322 13.54 -18.13 23.13
N THR A 323 12.66 -18.94 23.75
CA THR A 323 11.77 -19.86 23.04
C THR A 323 10.35 -19.33 22.95
N PHE A 324 9.64 -19.71 21.89
CA PHE A 324 8.21 -19.48 21.70
C PHE A 324 7.60 -20.74 21.07
N ASP A 325 6.52 -21.28 21.63
CA ASP A 325 5.91 -22.57 21.22
C ASP A 325 6.93 -23.71 20.99
N HIS A 326 7.94 -23.79 21.87
CA HIS A 326 9.08 -24.73 21.84
C HIS A 326 10.15 -24.53 20.74
N GLU A 327 10.05 -23.49 19.90
CA GLU A 327 11.11 -23.13 18.94
C GLU A 327 12.01 -22.01 19.47
N ILE A 328 13.33 -22.12 19.24
CA ILE A 328 14.34 -21.13 19.66
C ILE A 328 14.37 -19.98 18.64
N VAL A 329 14.04 -18.76 19.08
CA VAL A 329 13.94 -17.58 18.19
C VAL A 329 15.24 -16.76 18.19
N CYS A 330 15.95 -16.72 19.32
CA CYS A 330 17.27 -16.08 19.45
C CYS A 330 18.12 -16.82 20.48
N ALA A 331 19.43 -16.90 20.20
CA ALA A 331 20.47 -17.27 21.15
C ALA A 331 21.38 -16.06 21.39
N PHE A 332 21.79 -15.85 22.64
CA PHE A 332 22.71 -14.78 23.02
C PHE A 332 24.05 -15.38 23.45
N HIS A 333 25.14 -14.82 22.92
CA HIS A 333 26.50 -15.13 23.33
C HIS A 333 27.07 -13.96 24.16
N GLU A 334 28.01 -14.26 25.06
CA GLU A 334 28.73 -13.22 25.80
C GLU A 334 29.47 -12.28 24.83
N GLY A 335 29.32 -10.98 25.05
CA GLY A 335 29.70 -9.93 24.08
C GLY A 335 28.52 -9.16 23.49
N GLY A 336 27.27 -9.63 23.68
CA GLY A 336 26.05 -8.86 23.35
C GLY A 336 25.77 -8.70 21.86
N VAL A 337 26.43 -9.49 21.01
CA VAL A 337 26.11 -9.64 19.60
C VAL A 337 24.87 -10.54 19.48
N CYS A 338 23.83 -10.04 18.83
CA CYS A 338 22.62 -10.80 18.54
C CYS A 338 22.66 -11.23 17.07
N ASP A 339 22.92 -12.50 16.84
CA ASP A 339 22.80 -13.09 15.51
C ASP A 339 21.31 -13.25 15.19
N HIS A 340 20.84 -12.53 14.17
CA HIS A 340 19.48 -12.69 13.67
C HIS A 340 19.38 -14.01 12.91
N VAL A 341 18.63 -14.96 13.49
CA VAL A 341 18.09 -16.11 12.73
C VAL A 341 17.24 -15.53 11.61
N HIS A 342 17.68 -15.74 10.37
CA HIS A 342 16.95 -15.24 9.22
C HIS A 342 15.63 -16.00 9.04
N GLU A 343 14.55 -15.24 8.82
CA GLU A 343 13.26 -15.68 8.26
C GLU A 343 12.22 -16.35 9.19
N ILE A 344 11.51 -15.53 9.98
CA ILE A 344 10.06 -15.73 10.25
C ILE A 344 9.32 -14.39 10.06
N GLN A 345 8.16 -14.42 9.40
CA GLN A 345 7.31 -13.26 9.12
C GLN A 345 6.16 -13.09 10.14
N ASP A 346 5.81 -11.83 10.42
CA ASP A 346 4.52 -11.35 10.93
C ASP A 346 3.86 -12.08 12.13
N ALA A 347 4.17 -11.62 13.35
CA ALA A 347 3.22 -11.63 14.47
C ALA A 347 3.39 -10.38 15.36
N ALA A 348 2.27 -9.76 15.74
CA ALA A 348 2.22 -8.68 16.72
C ALA A 348 1.16 -8.97 17.79
N THR A 349 1.57 -9.24 19.03
CA THR A 349 0.71 -9.27 20.23
C THR A 349 1.56 -8.98 21.49
N ASP A 350 0.88 -8.63 22.58
CA ASP A 350 1.41 -7.93 23.75
C ASP A 350 2.30 -8.75 24.72
N VAL A 351 3.12 -8.02 25.48
CA VAL A 351 4.05 -8.53 26.49
C VAL A 351 3.36 -8.70 27.85
N TYR A 352 3.54 -9.85 28.49
CA TYR A 352 3.32 -10.04 29.92
C TYR A 352 4.62 -10.47 30.60
N LEU A 353 5.01 -9.77 31.67
CA LEU A 353 6.09 -10.19 32.56
C LEU A 353 5.52 -11.14 33.59
N ILE A 354 6.02 -12.37 33.63
CA ILE A 354 5.84 -13.29 34.75
C ILE A 354 7.16 -13.28 35.53
N GLN A 355 7.12 -12.84 36.79
CA GLN A 355 8.23 -13.06 37.72
C GLN A 355 8.03 -14.42 38.38
N PRO A 356 9.07 -15.29 38.46
CA PRO A 356 9.01 -16.47 39.31
C PRO A 356 9.17 -16.06 40.78
N ASP A 357 8.19 -16.39 41.61
CA ASP A 357 8.30 -16.29 43.07
C ASP A 357 9.27 -17.36 43.59
N TYR A 358 10.52 -16.98 43.86
CA TYR A 358 11.45 -17.78 44.66
C TYR A 358 11.20 -17.54 46.14
N ASN A 359 10.19 -18.22 46.70
CA ASN A 359 10.02 -18.41 48.15
C ASN A 359 9.09 -19.61 48.44
N ALA A 360 9.65 -20.82 48.35
CA ALA A 360 9.17 -22.00 49.08
C ALA A 360 10.36 -22.91 49.36
N VAL A 361 10.38 -23.50 50.56
CA VAL A 361 11.46 -24.34 51.13
C VAL A 361 11.48 -25.73 50.52
#